data_AF-I9T019-F1
#
_entry.id   AF-I9T019-F1
#
_cell.length_a   1.000
_cell.length_b   1.000
_cell.length_c   1.000
_cell.angle_alpha   90.00
_cell.angle_beta   90.00
_cell.angle_gamma   90.00
#
_symmetry.space_group_name_H-M   'P 1'
#
loop_
_entity.id
_entity.type
_entity.pdbx_description
1 polymer ?
#
loop_
_entity_poly.entity_id
_entity_poly.type
_entity_poly.pdbx_seq_one_letter_code
_entity_poly.pdbx_strand_id
1 'polypeptide(L)'
;MRNLQTMFLLQESEDPHYDLDIAMESIMDGNAYDTHFHMLRLICDELSQIPDEKTPCSFLRFSGIANKKGYKELKKDIQLGRLTLSNPFKFNDPMDPIIKVWIDLQKKDSWDKQDKKLFKAARNALKNLRICCLADPNKLKDKLPLMWSHYADSHRGIAIMYKITDLTLRQHNYDNHLLRLCKVAYRDRKTMSDYITIDNALLAKGDCWSYEAEHRLLYFSTEDNEFKQLNEKTQKEERKDFISLDGFEIEAVYLGTQINPYQESEIRAIAAQRGIQVRKMKYSPSDITHLVFDEN
;
A
#
# COMPACT_ATOMS: atom_id res chain seq x y z
N MET A 1 15.48 6.49 11.88
CA MET A 1 15.14 6.94 10.53
C MET A 1 15.32 8.43 10.43
N ARG A 2 15.76 8.91 9.26
CA ARG A 2 15.99 10.34 9.03
C ARG A 2 14.66 11.11 8.97
N ASN A 3 14.71 12.38 9.33
CA ASN A 3 13.64 13.33 9.03
C ASN A 3 13.55 13.49 7.51
N LEU A 4 12.33 13.62 6.96
CA LEU A 4 12.08 13.89 5.56
C LEU A 4 12.76 15.17 5.05
N GLN A 5 12.87 16.22 5.88
CA GLN A 5 13.62 17.43 5.52
C GLN A 5 15.10 17.07 5.32
N THR A 6 15.75 16.45 6.31
CA THR A 6 17.13 15.96 6.20
C THR A 6 17.34 14.96 5.06
N MET A 7 16.32 14.15 4.74
CA MET A 7 16.37 13.16 3.66
C MET A 7 16.31 13.82 2.27
N PHE A 8 15.59 14.94 2.13
CA PHE A 8 15.29 15.54 0.82
C PHE A 8 15.78 16.99 0.67
N LEU A 9 16.50 17.53 1.64
CA LEU A 9 17.11 18.86 1.61
C LEU A 9 18.52 18.75 2.18
N LEU A 10 19.53 18.94 1.33
CA LEU A 10 20.94 18.90 1.72
C LEU A 10 21.29 19.95 2.76
N GLN A 11 20.68 21.13 2.65
CA GLN A 11 20.91 22.27 3.56
C GLN A 11 20.49 21.98 5.01
N GLU A 12 19.54 21.04 5.18
CA GLU A 12 19.01 20.59 6.47
C GLU A 12 19.71 19.32 6.99
N SER A 13 20.81 18.91 6.33
CA SER A 13 21.54 17.69 6.64
C SER A 13 22.97 17.97 7.06
N GLU A 14 23.30 17.67 8.32
CA GLU A 14 24.68 17.74 8.83
C GLU A 14 25.57 16.62 8.25
N ASP A 15 24.98 15.47 7.90
CA ASP A 15 25.63 14.31 7.29
C ASP A 15 24.72 13.72 6.19
N PRO A 16 24.70 14.33 4.99
CA PRO A 16 23.83 13.91 3.91
C PRO A 16 24.10 12.47 3.45
N HIS A 17 23.05 11.83 3.00
CA HIS A 17 23.18 10.52 2.38
C HIS A 17 23.94 10.68 1.04
N TYR A 18 24.89 9.79 0.76
CA TYR A 18 25.68 9.83 -0.48
C TYR A 18 24.85 10.00 -1.75
N ASP A 19 23.76 9.21 -1.89
CA ASP A 19 22.85 9.34 -3.04
C ASP A 19 22.08 10.68 -3.09
N LEU A 20 21.89 11.39 -1.97
CA LEU A 20 21.29 12.73 -1.96
C LEU A 20 22.26 13.76 -2.58
N ASP A 21 23.54 13.69 -2.20
CA ASP A 21 24.58 14.57 -2.74
C ASP A 21 24.69 14.43 -4.26
N ILE A 22 24.80 13.19 -4.74
CA ILE A 22 24.92 12.94 -6.19
C ILE A 22 23.64 13.32 -6.94
N ALA A 23 22.46 13.10 -6.34
CA ALA A 23 21.22 13.55 -6.96
C ALA A 23 21.20 15.07 -7.12
N MET A 24 21.75 15.83 -6.16
CA MET A 24 21.85 17.28 -6.25
C MET A 24 22.88 17.76 -7.28
N GLU A 25 24.06 17.16 -7.32
CA GLU A 25 25.06 17.44 -8.37
C GLU A 25 24.47 17.16 -9.76
N SER A 26 23.81 16.02 -9.93
CA SER A 26 23.11 15.63 -11.17
C SER A 26 22.01 16.62 -11.56
N ILE A 27 21.31 17.21 -10.59
CA ILE A 27 20.30 18.26 -10.83
C ILE A 27 20.95 19.55 -11.37
N MET A 28 22.14 19.91 -10.86
CA MET A 28 22.91 21.07 -11.30
C MET A 28 23.41 20.89 -12.74
N ASP A 29 23.87 19.68 -13.06
CA ASP A 29 24.34 19.30 -14.39
C ASP A 29 23.21 19.03 -15.39
N GLY A 30 21.96 18.96 -14.93
CA GLY A 30 20.79 18.68 -15.77
C GLY A 30 20.65 17.21 -16.17
N ASN A 31 21.33 16.30 -15.48
CA ASN A 31 21.28 14.86 -15.70
C ASN A 31 20.08 14.22 -14.98
N ALA A 32 18.94 14.16 -15.68
CA ALA A 32 17.70 13.62 -15.12
C ALA A 32 17.74 12.10 -14.86
N TYR A 33 18.58 11.36 -15.58
CA TYR A 33 18.71 9.91 -15.41
C TYR A 33 19.40 9.59 -14.08
N ASP A 34 20.60 10.16 -13.85
CA ASP A 34 21.35 9.93 -12.61
C ASP A 34 20.60 10.50 -11.40
N THR A 35 19.96 11.67 -11.55
CA THR A 35 19.07 12.20 -10.50
C THR A 35 18.02 11.16 -10.08
N HIS A 36 17.32 10.54 -11.03
CA HIS A 36 16.27 9.56 -10.70
C HIS A 36 16.86 8.27 -10.12
N PHE A 37 17.97 7.78 -10.67
CA PHE A 37 18.67 6.59 -10.19
C PHE A 37 19.11 6.72 -8.73
N HIS A 38 19.77 7.82 -8.37
CA HIS A 38 20.23 8.06 -7.01
C HIS A 38 19.05 8.31 -6.04
N MET A 39 17.99 8.98 -6.48
CA MET A 39 16.77 9.13 -5.66
C MET A 39 16.09 7.79 -5.35
N LEU A 40 16.07 6.85 -6.30
CA LEU A 40 15.54 5.50 -6.06
C LEU A 40 16.35 4.75 -5.00
N ARG A 41 17.69 4.83 -5.08
CA ARG A 41 18.60 4.21 -4.10
C ARG A 41 18.42 4.78 -2.70
N LEU A 42 18.41 6.11 -2.58
CA LEU A 42 18.16 6.82 -1.33
C LEU A 42 16.84 6.36 -0.67
N ILE A 43 15.75 6.32 -1.43
CA ILE A 43 14.45 5.89 -0.91
C ILE A 43 14.50 4.41 -0.52
N CYS A 44 15.13 3.54 -1.33
CA CYS A 44 15.27 2.13 -1.01
C CYS A 44 16.01 1.92 0.32
N ASP A 45 17.12 2.62 0.53
CA ASP A 45 17.91 2.54 1.76
C ASP A 45 17.10 2.98 2.98
N GLU A 46 16.45 4.14 2.91
CA GLU A 46 15.62 4.65 4.02
C GLU A 46 14.42 3.74 4.32
N LEU A 47 13.77 3.17 3.30
CA LEU A 47 12.70 2.19 3.50
C LEU A 47 13.22 0.87 4.09
N SER A 48 14.45 0.47 3.77
CA SER A 48 15.06 -0.77 4.28
C SER A 48 15.27 -0.75 5.80
N GLN A 49 15.41 0.44 6.38
CA GLN A 49 15.55 0.69 7.81
C GLN A 49 14.22 0.56 8.59
N ILE A 50 13.08 0.51 7.90
CA ILE A 50 11.77 0.30 8.54
C ILE A 50 11.71 -1.12 9.13
N PRO A 51 11.39 -1.28 10.43
CA PRO A 51 11.25 -2.59 11.04
C PRO A 51 10.17 -3.43 10.34
N ASP A 52 10.50 -4.69 10.06
CA ASP A 52 9.58 -5.65 9.45
C ASP A 52 8.91 -6.53 10.52
N GLU A 53 7.60 -6.74 10.41
CA GLU A 53 6.89 -7.70 11.24
C GLU A 53 7.11 -9.13 10.73
N LYS A 54 7.90 -9.91 11.48
CA LYS A 54 8.37 -11.24 11.04
C LYS A 54 7.53 -12.41 11.53
N THR A 55 6.56 -12.17 12.41
CA THR A 55 5.70 -13.22 12.93
C THR A 55 4.61 -13.58 11.92
N PRO A 56 4.39 -14.87 11.64
CA PRO A 56 3.26 -15.30 10.81
C PRO A 56 1.94 -14.79 11.38
N CYS A 57 1.21 -14.03 10.57
CA CYS A 57 -0.05 -13.39 10.96
C CYS A 57 -1.05 -13.48 9.80
N SER A 58 -2.32 -13.66 10.14
CA SER A 58 -3.43 -13.63 9.19
C SER A 58 -4.05 -12.25 9.14
N PHE A 59 -4.28 -11.73 7.94
CA PHE A 59 -4.88 -10.41 7.76
C PHE A 59 -6.00 -10.44 6.73
N LEU A 60 -6.98 -9.55 6.91
CA LEU A 60 -8.09 -9.37 5.99
C LEU A 60 -7.81 -8.22 5.02
N ARG A 61 -8.00 -8.48 3.73
CA ARG A 61 -8.09 -7.45 2.69
C ARG A 61 -9.53 -7.30 2.24
N PHE A 62 -10.15 -6.18 2.60
CA PHE A 62 -11.48 -5.83 2.12
C PHE A 62 -11.40 -5.27 0.69
N SER A 63 -12.35 -5.65 -0.16
CA SER A 63 -12.35 -5.21 -1.56
C SER A 63 -13.76 -5.10 -2.12
N GLY A 64 -14.06 -3.91 -2.66
CA GLY A 64 -15.23 -3.69 -3.48
C GLY A 64 -15.09 -4.37 -4.86
N ILE A 65 -16.21 -4.86 -5.40
CA ILE A 65 -16.23 -5.63 -6.65
C ILE A 65 -17.15 -5.04 -7.73
N ALA A 66 -17.62 -3.81 -7.55
CA ALA A 66 -18.47 -3.11 -8.52
C ALA A 66 -17.72 -2.79 -9.84
N ASN A 67 -16.42 -2.50 -9.76
CA ASN A 67 -15.62 -2.20 -10.95
C ASN A 67 -15.23 -3.48 -11.71
N LYS A 68 -15.67 -3.62 -12.97
CA LYS A 68 -15.40 -4.82 -13.78
C LYS A 68 -13.91 -5.14 -13.95
N LYS A 69 -13.06 -4.12 -14.15
CA LYS A 69 -11.60 -4.33 -14.33
C LYS A 69 -10.96 -4.76 -13.00
N GLY A 70 -11.30 -4.07 -11.91
CA GLY A 70 -10.83 -4.41 -10.56
C GLY A 70 -11.26 -5.82 -10.15
N TYR A 71 -12.52 -6.18 -10.38
CA TYR A 71 -13.05 -7.51 -10.07
C TYR A 71 -12.36 -8.60 -10.91
N LYS A 72 -12.04 -8.34 -12.18
CA LYS A 72 -11.26 -9.28 -13.02
C LYS A 72 -9.87 -9.56 -12.41
N GLU A 73 -9.16 -8.54 -11.95
CA GLU A 73 -7.85 -8.73 -11.33
C GLU A 73 -7.96 -9.39 -9.94
N LEU A 74 -8.98 -9.06 -9.15
CA LEU A 74 -9.25 -9.71 -7.87
C LEU A 74 -9.55 -11.21 -8.02
N LYS A 75 -10.28 -11.60 -9.07
CA LYS A 75 -10.49 -13.02 -9.40
C LYS A 75 -9.17 -13.73 -9.67
N LYS A 76 -8.25 -13.10 -10.40
CA LYS A 76 -6.91 -13.64 -10.63
C LYS A 76 -6.09 -13.72 -9.33
N ASP A 77 -6.23 -12.76 -8.42
CA ASP A 77 -5.59 -12.81 -7.11
C ASP A 77 -5.99 -14.08 -6.35
N ILE A 78 -7.28 -14.44 -6.36
CA ILE A 78 -7.77 -15.69 -5.76
C ILE A 78 -7.27 -16.91 -6.54
N GLN A 79 -7.38 -16.91 -7.87
CA GLN A 79 -6.98 -18.04 -8.73
C GLN A 79 -5.48 -18.35 -8.67
N LEU A 80 -4.64 -17.33 -8.52
CA LEU A 80 -3.20 -17.45 -8.63
C LEU A 80 -2.50 -17.34 -7.26
N GLY A 81 -3.20 -16.97 -6.19
CA GLY A 81 -2.60 -16.80 -4.86
C GLY A 81 -1.74 -15.55 -4.82
N ARG A 82 -2.31 -14.43 -5.30
CA ARG A 82 -1.63 -13.15 -5.42
C ARG A 82 -2.23 -12.12 -4.48
N LEU A 83 -1.44 -11.10 -4.21
CA LEU A 83 -1.86 -9.92 -3.50
C LEU A 83 -1.55 -8.68 -4.34
N THR A 84 -2.58 -7.92 -4.68
CA THR A 84 -2.42 -6.67 -5.43
C THR A 84 -2.18 -5.48 -4.52
N LEU A 85 -1.10 -4.74 -4.78
CA LEU A 85 -0.72 -3.51 -4.10
C LEU A 85 -0.97 -2.31 -5.03
N SER A 86 -1.30 -1.15 -4.47
CA SER A 86 -1.68 0.05 -5.21
C SER A 86 -0.69 1.20 -5.01
N ASN A 87 -0.66 2.11 -5.97
CA ASN A 87 0.10 3.34 -5.91
C ASN A 87 -0.48 4.26 -4.81
N PRO A 88 0.28 4.59 -3.76
CA PRO A 88 -0.22 5.41 -2.65
C PRO A 88 -0.63 6.81 -3.12
N PHE A 89 -0.11 7.29 -4.24
CA PHE A 89 -0.48 8.61 -4.77
C PHE A 89 -1.89 8.64 -5.41
N LYS A 90 -2.56 7.48 -5.47
CA LYS A 90 -3.92 7.28 -6.00
C LYS A 90 -4.91 6.83 -4.93
N PHE A 91 -4.51 6.85 -3.66
CA PHE A 91 -5.43 6.57 -2.55
C PHE A 91 -6.61 7.55 -2.58
N ASN A 92 -7.76 7.08 -2.11
CA ASN A 92 -9.00 7.84 -2.09
C ASN A 92 -9.04 8.90 -0.98
N ASP A 93 -8.33 8.65 0.13
CA ASP A 93 -8.14 9.65 1.19
C ASP A 93 -6.97 10.58 0.78
N PRO A 94 -7.22 11.88 0.57
CA PRO A 94 -6.17 12.81 0.17
C PRO A 94 -5.09 13.02 1.24
N MET A 95 -5.36 12.66 2.50
CA MET A 95 -4.42 12.79 3.62
C MET A 95 -3.59 11.51 3.86
N ASP A 96 -3.84 10.45 3.10
CA ASP A 96 -3.21 9.14 3.29
C ASP A 96 -2.55 8.62 1.99
N PRO A 97 -1.24 8.28 2.00
CA PRO A 97 -0.28 8.52 3.07
C PRO A 97 0.18 9.99 3.12
N ILE A 98 0.58 10.42 4.31
CA ILE A 98 1.04 11.79 4.61
C ILE A 98 2.17 12.23 3.67
N ILE A 99 3.05 11.31 3.24
CA ILE A 99 4.19 11.60 2.36
C ILE A 99 3.79 12.37 1.09
N LYS A 100 2.63 12.06 0.50
CA LYS A 100 2.15 12.73 -0.71
C LYS A 100 1.88 14.20 -0.44
N VAL A 101 1.14 14.47 0.64
CA VAL A 101 0.76 15.83 1.06
C VAL A 101 1.99 16.62 1.45
N TRP A 102 2.89 16.02 2.23
CA TRP A 102 4.13 16.66 2.66
C TRP A 102 4.98 17.11 1.46
N ILE A 103 5.24 16.23 0.48
CA ILE A 103 6.03 16.56 -0.71
C ILE A 103 5.36 17.67 -1.55
N ASP A 104 4.03 17.61 -1.70
CA ASP A 104 3.30 18.62 -2.48
C ASP A 104 3.37 20.01 -1.82
N LEU A 105 3.31 20.07 -0.48
CA LEU A 105 3.46 21.32 0.29
C LEU A 105 4.89 21.85 0.21
N GLN A 106 5.90 21.01 0.50
CA GLN A 106 7.31 21.44 0.47
C GLN A 106 7.70 21.99 -0.90
N LYS A 107 7.30 21.32 -1.99
CA LYS A 107 7.55 21.80 -3.35
C LYS A 107 6.87 23.14 -3.65
N LYS A 108 5.68 23.38 -3.10
CA LYS A 108 4.93 24.62 -3.29
C LYS A 108 5.57 25.77 -2.52
N ASP A 109 5.99 25.52 -1.30
CA ASP A 109 6.50 26.52 -0.36
C ASP A 109 8.00 26.82 -0.58
N SER A 110 8.73 25.91 -1.23
CA SER A 110 10.13 26.13 -1.63
C SER A 110 10.26 27.34 -2.56
N TRP A 111 11.20 28.24 -2.26
CA TRP A 111 11.54 29.36 -3.14
C TRP A 111 12.65 28.99 -4.12
N ASP A 112 13.59 28.14 -3.68
CA ASP A 112 14.71 27.69 -4.47
C ASP A 112 14.31 26.74 -5.62
N LYS A 113 15.00 26.87 -6.75
CA LYS A 113 14.71 26.09 -7.97
C LYS A 113 15.28 24.68 -7.91
N GLN A 114 16.40 24.48 -7.22
CA GLN A 114 17.03 23.16 -7.08
C GLN A 114 16.21 22.30 -6.12
N ASP A 115 15.77 22.85 -4.97
CA ASP A 115 14.88 22.18 -4.03
C ASP A 115 13.57 21.73 -4.71
N LYS A 116 12.97 22.59 -5.54
CA LYS A 116 11.79 22.23 -6.35
C LYS A 116 12.04 21.07 -7.31
N LYS A 117 13.22 20.99 -7.91
CA LYS A 117 13.61 19.87 -8.79
C LYS A 117 13.85 18.61 -7.96
N LEU A 118 14.46 18.72 -6.78
CA LEU A 118 14.71 17.63 -5.86
C LEU A 118 13.42 17.02 -5.33
N PHE A 119 12.47 17.83 -4.83
CA PHE A 119 11.15 17.33 -4.44
C PHE A 119 10.36 16.72 -5.60
N LYS A 120 10.53 17.24 -6.82
CA LYS A 120 9.96 16.62 -8.03
C LYS A 120 10.60 15.25 -8.31
N ALA A 121 11.91 15.11 -8.13
CA ALA A 121 12.63 13.85 -8.28
C ALA A 121 12.23 12.84 -7.20
N ALA A 122 12.19 13.25 -5.92
CA ALA A 122 11.68 12.43 -4.81
C ALA A 122 10.26 11.93 -5.07
N ARG A 123 9.34 12.82 -5.51
CA ARG A 123 7.98 12.44 -5.90
C ARG A 123 7.98 11.41 -7.03
N ASN A 124 8.87 11.54 -8.01
CA ASN A 124 8.94 10.63 -9.14
C ASN A 124 9.46 9.26 -8.74
N ALA A 125 10.50 9.20 -7.91
CA ALA A 125 11.05 7.96 -7.38
C ALA A 125 10.05 7.22 -6.47
N LEU A 126 9.31 7.95 -5.61
CA LEU A 126 8.23 7.37 -4.80
C LEU A 126 7.05 6.80 -5.60
N LYS A 127 6.96 7.05 -6.92
CA LYS A 127 5.99 6.34 -7.78
C LYS A 127 6.33 4.86 -7.97
N ASN A 128 7.48 4.38 -7.50
CA ASN A 128 7.81 2.95 -7.42
C ASN A 128 7.29 2.30 -6.13
N LEU A 129 6.80 3.09 -5.16
CA LEU A 129 6.18 2.54 -3.96
C LEU A 129 4.79 1.98 -4.26
N ARG A 130 4.50 0.76 -3.82
CA ARG A 130 3.15 0.18 -3.79
C ARG A 130 2.81 -0.21 -2.37
N ILE A 131 1.55 0.01 -1.99
CA ILE A 131 1.04 -0.30 -0.66
C ILE A 131 -0.18 -1.20 -0.78
N CYS A 132 -0.27 -2.26 0.02
CA CYS A 132 -1.53 -2.94 0.29
C CYS A 132 -1.91 -2.74 1.76
N CYS A 133 -3.12 -2.21 1.97
CA CYS A 133 -3.73 -2.05 3.28
C CYS A 133 -4.45 -3.34 3.67
N LEU A 134 -4.15 -3.81 4.88
CA LEU A 134 -4.63 -5.06 5.46
C LEU A 134 -5.14 -4.80 6.87
N ALA A 135 -6.16 -5.52 7.32
CA ALA A 135 -6.74 -5.34 8.64
C ALA A 135 -6.48 -6.55 9.53
N ASP A 136 -6.10 -6.33 10.79
CA ASP A 136 -5.89 -7.40 11.78
C ASP A 136 -7.24 -7.93 12.29
N PRO A 137 -7.64 -9.16 11.93
CA PRO A 137 -8.94 -9.73 12.29
C PRO A 137 -9.15 -9.83 13.80
N ASN A 138 -8.09 -9.96 14.60
CA ASN A 138 -8.19 -10.09 16.05
C ASN A 138 -8.59 -8.78 16.73
N LYS A 139 -8.42 -7.66 16.03
CA LYS A 139 -8.71 -6.31 16.53
C LYS A 139 -9.99 -5.70 15.93
N LEU A 140 -10.62 -6.37 14.96
CA LEU A 140 -11.77 -5.84 14.23
C LEU A 140 -13.15 -6.02 14.90
N LYS A 141 -13.24 -6.79 16.00
CA LYS A 141 -14.50 -7.25 16.65
C LYS A 141 -15.75 -6.39 16.38
N ASP A 142 -15.93 -5.29 17.11
CA ASP A 142 -17.16 -4.48 17.07
C ASP A 142 -17.18 -3.47 15.90
N LYS A 143 -16.12 -3.45 15.10
CA LYS A 143 -15.91 -2.47 14.01
C LYS A 143 -15.94 -3.11 12.62
N LEU A 144 -16.12 -4.42 12.55
CA LEU A 144 -16.26 -5.18 11.32
C LEU A 144 -17.30 -4.57 10.35
N PRO A 145 -18.50 -4.12 10.79
CA PRO A 145 -19.46 -3.48 9.88
C PRO A 145 -18.92 -2.24 9.15
N LEU A 146 -18.07 -1.43 9.81
CA LEU A 146 -17.47 -0.23 9.20
C LEU A 146 -16.50 -0.62 8.08
N MET A 147 -15.70 -1.66 8.27
CA MET A 147 -14.78 -2.16 7.24
C MET A 147 -15.54 -2.62 5.99
N TRP A 148 -16.63 -3.36 6.17
CA TRP A 148 -17.48 -3.79 5.06
C TRP A 148 -18.17 -2.62 4.36
N SER A 149 -18.62 -1.62 5.13
CA SER A 149 -19.27 -0.42 4.62
C SER A 149 -18.35 0.41 3.73
N HIS A 150 -17.13 0.70 4.21
CA HIS A 150 -16.19 1.58 3.53
C HIS A 150 -15.38 0.89 2.43
N TYR A 151 -14.93 -0.34 2.66
CA TYR A 151 -13.91 -0.97 1.80
C TYR A 151 -14.41 -2.16 0.99
N ALA A 152 -15.58 -2.72 1.31
CA ALA A 152 -16.18 -3.84 0.58
C ALA A 152 -17.48 -3.43 -0.13
N ASP A 153 -17.45 -2.30 -0.84
CA ASP A 153 -18.57 -1.80 -1.67
C ASP A 153 -19.91 -1.83 -0.93
N SER A 154 -19.95 -1.23 0.26
CA SER A 154 -21.14 -1.19 1.12
C SER A 154 -21.77 -2.58 1.33
N HIS A 155 -20.96 -3.55 1.78
CA HIS A 155 -21.34 -4.95 2.00
C HIS A 155 -21.68 -5.78 0.74
N ARG A 156 -21.46 -5.28 -0.48
CA ARG A 156 -21.60 -6.06 -1.72
C ARG A 156 -20.31 -6.73 -2.19
N GLY A 157 -19.19 -6.33 -1.60
CA GLY A 157 -17.84 -6.84 -1.90
C GLY A 157 -17.46 -8.10 -1.14
N ILE A 158 -16.15 -8.29 -0.99
CA ILE A 158 -15.56 -9.43 -0.29
C ILE A 158 -14.46 -8.99 0.67
N ALA A 159 -14.04 -9.90 1.55
CA ALA A 159 -12.78 -9.82 2.27
C ALA A 159 -11.98 -11.11 2.04
N ILE A 160 -10.71 -10.99 1.70
CA ILE A 160 -9.81 -12.15 1.51
C ILE A 160 -8.88 -12.22 2.72
N MET A 161 -8.80 -13.38 3.36
CA MET A 161 -7.88 -13.62 4.46
C MET A 161 -6.60 -14.23 3.93
N TYR A 162 -5.52 -13.49 4.10
CA TYR A 162 -4.18 -13.89 3.70
C TYR A 162 -3.36 -14.27 4.91
N LYS A 163 -2.63 -15.36 4.81
CA LYS A 163 -1.57 -15.70 5.76
C LYS A 163 -0.25 -15.17 5.24
N ILE A 164 0.33 -14.24 5.98
CA ILE A 164 1.63 -13.64 5.64
C ILE A 164 2.68 -14.24 6.56
N THR A 165 3.72 -14.81 5.97
CA THR A 165 4.83 -15.43 6.67
C THR A 165 6.13 -14.71 6.33
N ASP A 166 7.13 -14.82 7.21
CA ASP A 166 8.48 -14.34 6.92
C ASP A 166 9.07 -14.95 5.63
N LEU A 167 8.72 -16.20 5.29
CA LEU A 167 9.10 -16.79 4.02
C LEU A 167 8.50 -16.03 2.82
N THR A 168 7.19 -15.74 2.86
CA THR A 168 6.51 -14.95 1.84
C THR A 168 7.14 -13.57 1.69
N LEU A 169 7.49 -12.91 2.80
CA LEU A 169 8.13 -11.58 2.77
C LEU A 169 9.53 -11.66 2.14
N ARG A 170 10.36 -12.63 2.55
CA ARG A 170 11.73 -12.80 2.03
C ARG A 170 11.77 -13.11 0.54
N GLN A 171 10.77 -13.81 0.00
CA GLN A 171 10.69 -14.11 -1.44
C GLN A 171 10.64 -12.86 -2.33
N HIS A 172 10.17 -11.74 -1.77
CA HIS A 172 10.07 -10.44 -2.48
C HIS A 172 11.12 -9.43 -2.01
N ASN A 173 12.13 -9.87 -1.24
CA ASN A 173 13.26 -9.06 -0.79
C ASN A 173 14.56 -9.62 -1.39
N TYR A 174 15.00 -9.02 -2.49
CA TYR A 174 16.23 -9.41 -3.21
C TYR A 174 16.76 -8.21 -3.98
N ASP A 175 18.09 -8.11 -4.16
CA ASP A 175 18.79 -7.09 -4.94
C ASP A 175 18.19 -5.67 -4.84
N ASN A 176 17.27 -5.35 -5.75
CA ASN A 176 16.66 -4.05 -6.00
C ASN A 176 15.21 -3.94 -5.50
N HIS A 177 14.76 -4.90 -4.69
CA HIS A 177 13.37 -5.09 -4.26
C HIS A 177 13.25 -5.16 -2.75
N LEU A 178 12.21 -4.49 -2.26
CA LEU A 178 11.90 -4.41 -0.85
C LEU A 178 10.42 -4.72 -0.64
N LEU A 179 10.13 -5.62 0.30
CA LEU A 179 8.79 -5.85 0.84
C LEU A 179 8.85 -5.82 2.37
N ARG A 180 8.02 -4.98 3.00
CA ARG A 180 7.92 -4.85 4.47
C ARG A 180 6.47 -4.89 4.92
N LEU A 181 6.17 -5.71 5.92
CA LEU A 181 4.89 -5.70 6.62
C LEU A 181 5.02 -4.83 7.87
N CYS A 182 4.22 -3.77 7.91
CA CYS A 182 4.34 -2.77 8.97
C CYS A 182 2.97 -2.43 9.55
N LYS A 183 2.88 -2.37 10.88
CA LYS A 183 1.70 -1.89 11.58
C LYS A 183 1.52 -0.38 11.42
N VAL A 184 0.29 0.06 11.18
CA VAL A 184 -0.05 1.50 11.15
C VAL A 184 -0.17 2.04 12.57
N ALA A 185 0.44 3.20 12.80
CA ALA A 185 0.35 3.96 14.03
C ALA A 185 -0.74 5.03 13.93
N TYR A 186 -1.73 4.94 14.81
CA TYR A 186 -2.79 5.94 14.90
C TYR A 186 -2.37 7.06 15.84
N ARG A 187 -2.60 8.31 15.43
CA ARG A 187 -2.24 9.48 16.21
C ARG A 187 -3.41 10.45 16.26
N ASP A 188 -3.63 11.01 17.45
CA ASP A 188 -4.46 12.20 17.58
C ASP A 188 -3.81 13.36 16.81
N ARG A 189 -4.61 14.40 16.50
CA ARG A 189 -4.26 15.52 15.61
C ARG A 189 -2.80 15.91 15.72
N LYS A 190 -2.01 15.57 14.70
CA LYS A 190 -0.67 16.12 14.53
C LYS A 190 -0.80 17.48 13.86
N THR A 191 -0.28 18.51 14.50
CA THR A 191 0.23 19.66 13.76
C THR A 191 1.36 19.16 12.86
N MET A 192 1.53 19.76 11.69
CA MET A 192 2.72 19.54 10.87
C MET A 192 3.92 20.09 11.65
N SER A 193 4.46 19.32 12.58
CA SER A 193 5.79 19.57 13.13
C SER A 193 6.79 19.31 12.02
N ASP A 194 7.82 20.15 11.91
CA ASP A 194 8.88 20.01 10.91
C ASP A 194 9.58 18.64 10.97
N TYR A 195 9.47 17.93 12.09
CA TYR A 195 9.96 16.57 12.27
C TYR A 195 8.94 15.49 11.86
N ILE A 196 9.02 15.06 10.59
CA ILE A 196 8.32 13.88 10.08
C ILE A 196 9.37 12.94 9.47
N THR A 197 9.35 11.67 9.84
CA THR A 197 10.21 10.62 9.28
C THR A 197 9.47 9.81 8.21
N ILE A 198 10.17 9.08 7.33
CA ILE A 198 9.54 8.36 6.21
C ILE A 198 8.54 7.28 6.64
N ASP A 199 8.85 6.51 7.69
CA ASP A 199 7.91 5.56 8.29
C ASP A 199 6.64 6.26 8.78
N ASN A 200 6.79 7.38 9.51
CA ASN A 200 5.64 8.14 9.98
C ASN A 200 4.82 8.69 8.81
N ALA A 201 5.47 9.07 7.72
CA ALA A 201 4.79 9.59 6.55
C ALA A 201 4.03 8.50 5.76
N LEU A 202 4.40 7.22 5.92
CA LEU A 202 3.81 6.07 5.23
C LEU A 202 2.90 5.22 6.10
N LEU A 203 3.10 5.23 7.42
CA LEU A 203 2.52 4.31 8.40
C LEU A 203 1.82 5.04 9.54
N ALA A 204 1.60 6.35 9.46
CA ALA A 204 0.75 7.06 10.41
C ALA A 204 -0.60 7.46 9.79
N LYS A 205 -1.66 7.33 10.58
CA LYS A 205 -3.02 7.72 10.20
C LYS A 205 -3.71 8.44 11.35
N GLY A 206 -4.72 9.25 11.03
CA GLY A 206 -5.53 9.92 12.06
C GLY A 206 -6.27 8.93 12.94
N ASP A 207 -6.38 9.23 14.24
CA ASP A 207 -7.01 8.34 15.23
C ASP A 207 -8.46 7.97 14.93
N CYS A 208 -9.18 8.81 14.17
CA CYS A 208 -10.53 8.49 13.70
C CYS A 208 -10.61 7.23 12.83
N TRP A 209 -9.49 6.77 12.27
CA TRP A 209 -9.37 5.54 11.48
C TRP A 209 -8.81 4.35 12.27
N SER A 210 -8.59 4.49 13.59
CA SER A 210 -7.99 3.43 14.44
C SER A 210 -8.77 2.12 14.45
N TYR A 211 -10.05 2.17 14.11
CA TYR A 211 -10.92 1.00 13.99
C TYR A 211 -10.53 0.05 12.86
N GLU A 212 -9.71 0.49 11.88
CA GLU A 212 -9.26 -0.36 10.78
C GLU A 212 -8.25 -1.42 11.22
N ALA A 213 -7.57 -1.21 12.36
CA ALA A 213 -6.50 -2.07 12.84
C ALA A 213 -5.47 -2.42 11.74
N GLU A 214 -5.08 -1.38 10.99
CA GLU A 214 -4.41 -1.49 9.70
C GLU A 214 -2.95 -1.92 9.84
N HIS A 215 -2.52 -2.81 8.95
CA HIS A 215 -1.14 -3.11 8.62
C HIS A 215 -0.96 -2.85 7.13
N ARG A 216 0.23 -2.41 6.74
CA ARG A 216 0.59 -2.09 5.36
C ARG A 216 1.70 -3.01 4.90
N LEU A 217 1.52 -3.64 3.75
CA LEU A 217 2.63 -4.16 2.97
C LEU A 217 3.18 -3.04 2.10
N LEU A 218 4.41 -2.63 2.38
CA LEU A 218 5.15 -1.66 1.59
C LEU A 218 6.05 -2.42 0.61
N TYR A 219 5.78 -2.30 -0.68
CA TYR A 219 6.63 -2.82 -1.75
C TYR A 219 7.31 -1.67 -2.48
N PHE A 220 8.62 -1.76 -2.64
CA PHE A 220 9.39 -0.80 -3.41
C PHE A 220 10.40 -1.54 -4.28
N SER A 221 10.66 -1.00 -5.47
CA SER A 221 11.73 -1.49 -6.33
C SER A 221 12.45 -0.34 -7.00
N THR A 222 13.77 -0.44 -7.13
CA THR A 222 14.56 0.49 -7.95
C THR A 222 14.45 0.18 -9.45
N GLU A 223 13.78 -0.91 -9.84
CA GLU A 223 13.53 -1.29 -11.24
C GLU A 223 12.30 -0.57 -11.81
N ASP A 224 12.57 0.58 -12.44
CA ASP A 224 11.53 1.49 -12.93
C ASP A 224 10.58 0.86 -13.97
N ASN A 225 11.06 -0.12 -14.72
CA ASN A 225 10.33 -0.76 -15.82
C ASN A 225 9.21 -1.69 -15.34
N GLU A 226 9.28 -2.21 -14.11
CA GLU A 226 8.21 -3.05 -13.53
C GLU A 226 6.88 -2.31 -13.44
N PHE A 227 6.99 -1.01 -13.17
CA PHE A 227 5.88 -0.10 -13.00
C PHE A 227 5.41 0.52 -14.30
N LYS A 228 5.97 0.16 -15.44
CA LYS A 228 5.57 0.67 -16.76
C LYS A 228 4.85 -0.43 -17.55
N GLN A 229 3.94 -0.02 -18.42
CA GLN A 229 3.30 -0.86 -19.42
C GLN A 229 3.13 -0.07 -20.71
N LEU A 230 3.24 -0.75 -21.84
CA LEU A 230 2.87 -0.17 -23.12
C LEU A 230 1.35 -0.05 -23.20
N ASN A 231 0.85 1.16 -23.47
CA ASN A 231 -0.54 1.34 -23.83
C ASN A 231 -0.69 1.07 -25.34
N GLU A 232 -1.39 -0.01 -25.68
CA GLU A 232 -1.58 -0.47 -27.06
C GLU A 232 -2.27 0.58 -27.96
N LYS A 233 -3.09 1.47 -27.39
CA LYS A 233 -3.80 2.50 -28.16
C LYS A 233 -2.94 3.70 -28.46
N THR A 234 -2.17 4.16 -27.47
CA THR A 234 -1.35 5.38 -27.59
C THR A 234 0.07 5.10 -28.05
N GLN A 235 0.49 3.83 -28.01
CA GLN A 235 1.87 3.37 -28.24
C GLN A 235 2.88 4.08 -27.34
N LYS A 236 2.44 4.49 -26.15
CA LYS A 236 3.25 5.16 -25.14
C LYS A 236 3.35 4.30 -23.89
N GLU A 237 4.50 4.38 -23.21
CA GLU A 237 4.65 3.81 -21.89
C GLU A 237 3.81 4.61 -20.88
N GLU A 238 3.01 3.89 -20.11
CA GLU A 238 2.22 4.43 -19.01
C GLU A 238 2.61 3.73 -17.71
N ARG A 239 2.60 4.48 -16.61
CA ARG A 239 2.84 3.88 -15.30
C ARG A 239 1.60 3.14 -14.80
N LYS A 240 1.82 1.92 -14.31
CA LYS A 240 0.82 1.08 -13.64
C LYS A 240 0.52 1.64 -12.27
N ASP A 241 -0.75 1.82 -11.93
CA ASP A 241 -1.15 2.16 -10.56
C ASP A 241 -1.23 0.94 -9.64
N PHE A 242 -1.13 -0.28 -10.18
CA PHE A 242 -1.24 -1.53 -9.42
C PHE A 242 -0.15 -2.52 -9.84
N ILE A 243 0.35 -3.30 -8.87
CA ILE A 243 1.19 -4.49 -9.10
C ILE A 243 0.62 -5.62 -8.27
N SER A 244 0.67 -6.84 -8.79
CA SER A 244 0.31 -8.06 -8.06
C SER A 244 1.56 -8.86 -7.77
N LEU A 245 1.72 -9.27 -6.53
CA LEU A 245 2.81 -10.15 -6.09
C LEU A 245 2.24 -11.54 -5.83
N ASP A 246 2.96 -12.57 -6.25
CA ASP A 246 2.57 -13.98 -6.08
C ASP A 246 3.06 -14.54 -4.73
N GLY A 247 2.66 -15.77 -4.39
CA GLY A 247 3.16 -16.47 -3.20
C GLY A 247 2.43 -16.15 -1.89
N PHE A 248 1.25 -15.52 -1.97
CA PHE A 248 0.43 -15.20 -0.82
C PHE A 248 -0.62 -16.30 -0.59
N GLU A 249 -0.50 -17.02 0.52
CA GLU A 249 -1.46 -18.03 0.94
C GLU A 249 -2.80 -17.39 1.30
N ILE A 250 -3.89 -17.92 0.74
CA ILE A 250 -5.26 -17.48 1.03
C ILE A 250 -5.91 -18.55 1.90
N GLU A 251 -6.26 -18.19 3.13
CA GLU A 251 -6.90 -19.09 4.08
C GLU A 251 -8.41 -19.20 3.83
N ALA A 252 -9.06 -18.07 3.55
CA ALA A 252 -10.48 -18.02 3.25
C ALA A 252 -10.87 -16.77 2.45
N VAL A 253 -12.03 -16.85 1.79
CA VAL A 253 -12.72 -15.69 1.22
C VAL A 253 -14.06 -15.50 1.92
N TYR A 254 -14.31 -14.29 2.39
CA TYR A 254 -15.56 -13.88 3.01
C TYR A 254 -16.37 -13.05 2.02
N LEU A 255 -17.63 -13.39 1.83
CA LEU A 255 -18.57 -12.68 0.96
C LEU A 255 -19.42 -11.72 1.79
N GLY A 256 -19.64 -10.51 1.28
CA GLY A 256 -20.51 -9.54 1.93
C GLY A 256 -21.97 -10.00 2.01
N THR A 257 -22.73 -9.44 2.95
CA THR A 257 -24.15 -9.79 3.17
C THR A 257 -25.01 -9.51 1.94
N GLN A 258 -24.62 -8.52 1.13
CA GLN A 258 -25.38 -8.04 -0.05
C GLN A 258 -24.71 -8.40 -1.39
N ILE A 259 -23.77 -9.33 -1.41
CA ILE A 259 -23.11 -9.74 -2.65
C ILE A 259 -24.13 -10.22 -3.69
N ASN A 260 -23.89 -9.87 -4.96
CA ASN A 260 -24.71 -10.35 -6.07
C ASN A 260 -24.58 -11.88 -6.24
N PRO A 261 -25.69 -12.64 -6.39
CA PRO A 261 -25.65 -14.10 -6.57
C PRO A 261 -24.74 -14.61 -7.68
N TYR A 262 -24.62 -13.86 -8.80
CA TYR A 262 -23.72 -14.21 -9.90
C TYR A 262 -22.25 -14.11 -9.47
N GLN A 263 -21.87 -13.01 -8.81
CA GLN A 263 -20.50 -12.81 -8.33
C GLN A 263 -20.17 -13.80 -7.21
N GLU A 264 -21.11 -14.08 -6.31
CA GLU A 264 -20.98 -15.13 -5.30
C GLU A 264 -20.69 -16.49 -5.94
N SER A 265 -21.45 -16.88 -6.98
CA SER A 265 -21.25 -18.14 -7.69
C SER A 265 -19.88 -18.22 -8.36
N GLU A 266 -19.44 -17.14 -9.02
CA GLU A 266 -18.12 -17.06 -9.64
C GLU A 266 -16.98 -17.20 -8.62
N ILE A 267 -17.05 -16.47 -7.50
CA ILE A 267 -16.02 -16.49 -6.46
C ILE A 267 -15.93 -17.87 -5.83
N ARG A 268 -17.07 -18.51 -5.52
CA ARG A 268 -17.10 -19.88 -5.00
C ARG A 268 -16.48 -20.87 -5.97
N ALA A 269 -16.81 -20.79 -7.25
CA ALA A 269 -16.24 -21.67 -8.28
C ALA A 269 -14.71 -21.53 -8.38
N ILE A 270 -14.21 -20.30 -8.34
CA ILE A 270 -12.77 -20.00 -8.39
C ILE A 270 -12.04 -20.48 -7.13
N ALA A 271 -12.58 -20.19 -5.95
CA ALA A 271 -11.97 -20.60 -4.69
C ALA A 271 -11.92 -22.13 -4.55
N ALA A 272 -12.97 -22.83 -5.01
CA ALA A 272 -13.03 -24.29 -5.00
C ALA A 272 -11.90 -24.94 -5.81
N GLN A 273 -11.44 -24.32 -6.91
CA GLN A 273 -10.31 -24.82 -7.71
C GLN A 273 -8.99 -24.89 -6.93
N ARG A 274 -8.88 -24.10 -5.85
CA ARG A 274 -7.72 -24.09 -4.94
C ARG A 274 -8.01 -24.69 -3.57
N GLY A 275 -9.20 -25.24 -3.35
CA GLY A 275 -9.63 -25.71 -2.03
C GLY A 275 -9.74 -24.59 -0.98
N ILE A 276 -9.92 -23.33 -1.39
CA ILE A 276 -10.07 -22.19 -0.48
C ILE A 276 -11.50 -22.16 0.06
N GLN A 277 -11.66 -22.05 1.38
CA GLN A 277 -12.98 -21.97 2.00
C GLN A 277 -13.65 -20.62 1.67
N VAL A 278 -14.94 -20.65 1.34
CA VAL A 278 -15.74 -19.43 1.09
C VAL A 278 -16.92 -19.36 2.04
N ARG A 279 -16.94 -18.33 2.89
CA ARG A 279 -17.99 -18.07 3.89
C ARG A 279 -18.73 -16.79 3.54
N LYS A 280 -20.02 -16.70 3.85
CA LYS A 280 -20.81 -15.47 3.64
C LYS A 280 -21.10 -14.81 4.98
N MET A 281 -20.92 -13.50 5.07
CA MET A 281 -21.26 -12.76 6.27
C MET A 281 -22.76 -12.83 6.55
N LYS A 282 -23.11 -12.90 7.84
CA LYS A 282 -24.50 -12.85 8.34
C LYS A 282 -24.60 -11.87 9.49
N TYR A 283 -25.80 -11.38 9.76
CA TYR A 283 -26.10 -10.66 10.99
C TYR A 283 -26.01 -11.61 12.18
N SER A 284 -25.50 -11.15 13.32
CA SER A 284 -25.50 -11.96 14.53
C SER A 284 -26.95 -12.22 14.97
N PRO A 285 -27.34 -13.48 15.25
CA PRO A 285 -28.66 -13.80 15.77
C PRO A 285 -28.95 -13.14 17.13
N SER A 286 -27.92 -12.91 17.94
CA SER A 286 -28.03 -12.27 19.26
C SER A 286 -27.95 -10.75 19.20
N ASP A 287 -27.44 -10.18 18.11
CA ASP A 287 -27.33 -8.73 17.92
C ASP A 287 -27.30 -8.37 16.42
N ILE A 288 -28.44 -7.96 15.88
CA ILE A 288 -28.59 -7.63 14.47
C ILE A 288 -27.77 -6.42 14.00
N THR A 289 -27.13 -5.68 14.91
CA THR A 289 -26.22 -4.58 14.57
C THR A 289 -24.78 -5.05 14.29
N HIS A 290 -24.48 -6.32 14.58
CA HIS A 290 -23.18 -6.94 14.38
C HIS A 290 -23.18 -7.98 13.26
N LEU A 291 -22.02 -8.17 12.63
CA LEU A 291 -21.80 -9.20 11.62
C LEU A 291 -20.94 -10.33 12.18
N VAL A 292 -21.27 -11.56 11.80
CA VAL A 292 -20.53 -12.77 12.14
C VAL A 292 -20.15 -13.55 10.89
N PHE A 293 -19.04 -14.28 10.97
CA PHE A 293 -18.66 -15.25 9.96
C PHE A 293 -19.56 -16.48 10.06
N ASP A 294 -20.06 -16.99 8.94
CA ASP A 294 -20.75 -18.27 8.92
C ASP A 294 -19.72 -19.37 9.24
N GLU A 295 -19.90 -20.09 10.35
CA GLU A 295 -19.03 -21.21 10.75
C GLU A 295 -19.45 -22.55 10.13
N ASN A 296 -20.51 -22.57 9.33
CA ASN A 296 -21.06 -23.77 8.69
C ASN A 296 -20.35 -24.12 7.38
#